data_AF-K6Z741-F1
#
_entry.id   AF-K6Z741-F1
#
_cell.length_a   1.000
_cell.length_b   1.000
_cell.length_c   1.000
_cell.angle_alpha   90.00
_cell.angle_beta   90.00
_cell.angle_gamma   90.00
#
_symmetry.space_group_name_H-M   'P 1'
#
loop_
_entity.id
_entity.type
_entity.pdbx_description
1 polymer ?
#
loop_
_entity_poly.entity_id
_entity_poly.type
_entity_poly.pdbx_seq_one_letter_code
_entity_poly.pdbx_strand_id
1 'polypeptide(L)' 'MYPNLAGQKEQYLAIQLKAFRAGERKNMVMAPMVAGLSDADIENLAAYYASLDPSGK' A
#
# COMPACT_ATOMS: atom_id res chain seq x y z
N MET A 1 2.18 -16.10 -0.46
CA MET A 1 2.91 -15.36 0.59
C MET A 1 2.59 -13.89 0.41
N TYR A 2 2.18 -13.19 1.47
CA TYR A 2 1.87 -11.75 1.44
C TYR A 2 3.04 -10.95 2.04
N PRO A 3 3.40 -9.80 1.46
CA PRO A 3 4.46 -8.97 2.00
C PRO A 3 4.03 -8.34 3.33
N ASN A 4 4.97 -8.19 4.26
CA ASN A 4 4.74 -7.37 5.45
C ASN A 4 4.80 -5.89 5.08
N LEU A 5 3.74 -5.15 5.40
CA LEU A 5 3.63 -3.71 5.14
C LEU A 5 3.97 -2.86 6.36
N ALA A 6 3.99 -3.43 7.56
CA ALA A 6 4.26 -2.70 8.79
C ALA A 6 5.70 -2.16 8.79
N GLY A 7 5.85 -0.88 9.14
CA GLY A 7 7.15 -0.21 9.21
C GLY A 7 7.83 0.00 7.86
N GLN A 8 7.14 -0.24 6.74
CA GLN A 8 7.67 0.11 5.43
C GLN A 8 7.69 1.62 5.23
N LYS A 9 8.57 2.09 4.33
CA LYS A 9 8.66 3.52 4.02
C LYS A 9 7.33 3.99 3.44
N GLU A 10 6.75 5.04 4.01
CA GLU A 10 5.50 5.65 3.56
C GLU A 10 5.49 5.92 2.05
N GLN A 11 6.51 6.63 1.55
CA GLN A 11 6.64 6.92 0.11
C GLN A 11 6.65 5.66 -0.75
N TYR A 12 7.28 4.59 -0.29
CA TYR A 12 7.30 3.33 -1.02
C TYR A 12 5.89 2.72 -1.08
N LEU A 13 5.17 2.68 0.04
CA LEU A 13 3.80 2.17 0.09
C LEU A 13 2.87 2.98 -0.82
N ALA A 14 2.94 4.30 -0.78
CA ALA A 14 2.13 5.18 -1.63
C ALA A 14 2.39 4.92 -3.13
N ILE A 15 3.66 4.85 -3.54
CA ILE A 15 4.05 4.55 -4.93
C ILE A 15 3.51 3.19 -5.36
N GLN A 16 3.66 2.15 -4.52
CA GLN A 16 3.21 0.81 -4.88
C GLN A 16 1.68 0.71 -4.98
N LEU A 17 0.94 1.31 -4.04
CA LEU A 17 -0.53 1.35 -4.07
C LEU A 17 -1.04 2.10 -5.30
N LYS A 18 -0.42 3.24 -5.66
CA LYS A 18 -0.71 3.97 -6.90
C LYS A 18 -0.42 3.13 -8.14
N ALA A 19 0.72 2.43 -8.18
CA ALA A 19 1.09 1.56 -9.29
C ALA A 19 0.13 0.38 -9.47
N PHE A 20 -0.38 -0.20 -8.37
CA PHE A 20 -1.43 -1.22 -8.43
C PHE A 20 -2.73 -0.67 -9.00
N ARG A 21 -3.13 0.55 -8.60
CA ARG A 21 -4.37 1.19 -9.06
C ARG A 21 -4.28 1.61 -10.53
N ALA A 22 -3.11 2.10 -10.95
CA ALA A 22 -2.84 2.46 -12.34
C ALA A 22 -2.67 1.23 -13.26
N GLY A 23 -2.57 0.02 -12.71
CA GLY A 23 -2.34 -1.21 -13.46
C GLY A 23 -0.89 -1.38 -13.96
N GLU A 24 0.01 -0.48 -13.59
CA GLU A 24 1.46 -0.58 -13.85
C GLU A 24 2.06 -1.78 -13.11
N ARG A 25 1.58 -2.02 -11.89
CA ARG A 25 1.90 -3.23 -11.13
C ARG A 25 0.71 -4.19 -11.18
N LYS A 26 0.85 -5.27 -11.93
CA LYS A 26 -0.20 -6.28 -12.08
C LYS A 26 -0.21 -7.25 -10.91
N ASN A 27 -1.31 -7.27 -10.16
CA ASN A 27 -1.56 -8.27 -9.13
C ASN A 27 -3.07 -8.49 -8.96
N MET A 28 -3.52 -9.73 -9.10
CA MET A 28 -4.95 -10.10 -9.11
C MET A 28 -5.65 -9.86 -7.78
N VAL A 29 -4.89 -9.77 -6.68
CA VAL A 29 -5.41 -9.55 -5.33
C VAL A 29 -5.40 -8.07 -4.97
N MET A 30 -4.30 -7.36 -5.23
CA MET A 30 -4.15 -5.94 -4.86
C MET A 30 -4.93 -5.01 -5.79
N ALA A 31 -5.04 -5.31 -7.09
CA ALA A 31 -5.73 -4.44 -8.06
C ALA A 31 -7.18 -4.10 -7.65
N PRO A 32 -8.06 -5.07 -7.28
CA PRO A 32 -9.40 -4.73 -6.83
C PRO A 32 -9.43 -4.01 -5.48
N MET A 33 -8.43 -4.22 -4.60
CA MET A 33 -8.38 -3.54 -3.30
C MET A 33 -8.11 -2.05 -3.42
N VAL A 34 -7.30 -1.63 -4.41
CA VAL A 34 -6.92 -0.23 -4.59
C VAL A 34 -7.76 0.51 -5.65
N ALA A 35 -8.57 -0.21 -6.44
CA ALA A 35 -9.32 0.35 -7.56
C ALA A 35 -10.27 1.50 -7.16
N GLY A 36 -10.85 1.43 -5.97
CA GLY A 36 -11.79 2.44 -5.46
C GLY A 36 -11.16 3.51 -4.56
N LEU A 37 -9.84 3.47 -4.33
CA LEU A 37 -9.18 4.38 -3.38
C LEU A 37 -8.84 5.72 -4.06
N SER A 38 -9.13 6.81 -3.37
CA SER A 38 -8.65 8.13 -3.74
C SER A 38 -7.15 8.28 -3.47
N ASP A 39 -6.52 9.34 -3.98
CA ASP A 39 -5.12 9.64 -3.65
C ASP A 39 -4.92 9.88 -2.16
N ALA A 40 -5.87 10.57 -1.52
CA ALA A 40 -5.84 10.82 -0.09
C ALA A 40 -5.92 9.51 0.72
N ASP A 41 -6.76 8.56 0.31
CA ASP A 41 -6.85 7.25 0.96
C ASP A 41 -5.52 6.48 0.85
N ILE A 42 -4.87 6.54 -0.30
CA ILE A 42 -3.58 5.88 -0.51
C ILE A 42 -2.50 6.48 0.38
N GLU A 43 -2.40 7.82 0.45
CA GLU A 43 -1.42 8.48 1.32
C GLU A 43 -1.70 8.17 2.79
N ASN A 44 -2.96 8.19 3.22
CA ASN A 44 -3.35 7.84 4.59
C ASN A 44 -3.00 6.39 4.95
N LEU A 45 -3.26 5.44 4.05
CA LEU A 45 -2.88 4.04 4.25
C LEU A 45 -1.36 3.87 4.30
N ALA A 46 -0.63 4.56 3.43
CA ALA A 46 0.82 4.55 3.42
C ALA A 46 1.40 5.06 4.74
N ALA A 47 0.89 6.20 5.24
CA ALA A 47 1.31 6.78 6.52
C ALA A 47 0.97 5.85 7.69
N TYR A 48 -0.24 5.28 7.69
CA TYR A 48 -0.67 4.33 8.72
C TYR A 48 0.26 3.11 8.78
N TYR A 49 0.45 2.40 7.67
CA TYR A 49 1.29 1.19 7.64
C TYR A 49 2.76 1.49 7.94
N ALA A 50 3.26 2.66 7.53
CA ALA A 50 4.61 3.11 7.86
C ALA A 50 4.80 3.36 9.37
N SER A 51 3.74 3.77 10.07
CA SER A 51 3.79 4.01 11.52
C SER A 51 3.74 2.73 12.36
N LEU A 52 3.37 1.58 11.77
CA LEU A 52 3.28 0.32 12.49
C LEU A 52 4.67 -0.26 12.81
N ASP A 53 4.77 -0.97 13.94
CA ASP A 53 5.99 -1.69 14.29
C ASP A 53 6.22 -2.87 13.33
N PRO A 54 7.35 -2.93 12.60
CA PRO A 54 7.66 -4.00 11.66
C PRO A 54 7.79 -5.39 12.32
N SER A 55 7.94 -5.46 13.64
CA SER A 55 8.03 -6.71 14.40
C SER A 55 6.67 -7.32 14.77
N GLY A 56 5.55 -6.63 14.51
CA GLY A 56 4.20 -7.18 14.68
C GLY A 56 3.91 -7.69 16.10
N LYS A 57 4.46 -7.03 17.12
CA LYS A 57 4.18 -7.31 18.53
C LYS A 57 3.00 -6.51 19.05
#